data_AF-A0A924F504-F1
#
_entry.id   AF-A0A924F504-F1
#
_cell.length_a   1.000
_cell.length_b   1.000
_cell.length_c   1.000
_cell.angle_alpha   90.00
_cell.angle_beta   90.00
_cell.angle_gamma   90.00
#
_symmetry.space_group_name_H-M   'P 1'
#
loop_
_entity.id
_entity.type
_entity.pdbx_description
1 polymer ?
#
loop_
_entity_poly.entity_id
_entity_poly.type
_entity_poly.pdbx_seq_one_letter_code
_entity_poly.pdbx_strand_id
1 'polypeptide(L)' 'MADKKTTKAVEVKTVAGLQEELVKLQAEHLESQRSHKQGELVNPHVLTVQRKGIARTHGAITAALKTTTNLSTKVEEK' A
#
# COMPACT_ATOMS: atom_id res chain seq x y z
N MET A 1 6.40 7.74 -27.59
CA MET A 1 5.87 8.76 -26.67
C MET A 1 6.07 8.25 -25.25
N ALA A 2 6.88 8.92 -24.44
CA ALA A 2 7.14 8.50 -23.06
C ALA A 2 6.20 9.26 -22.13
N ASP A 3 5.14 8.59 -21.67
CA ASP A 3 4.21 9.19 -20.70
C ASP A 3 4.89 9.39 -19.35
N LYS A 4 5.07 10.66 -19.00
CA LYS A 4 5.62 11.11 -17.72
C LYS A 4 4.69 10.63 -16.61
N LYS A 5 5.18 9.71 -15.77
CA LYS A 5 4.42 9.20 -14.62
C LYS A 5 4.11 10.35 -13.67
N THR A 6 2.85 10.75 -13.63
CA THR A 6 2.31 11.67 -12.63
C THR A 6 2.21 10.94 -11.30
N THR A 7 2.93 11.45 -10.31
CA THR A 7 2.80 11.04 -8.91
C THR A 7 1.43 11.49 -8.42
N LYS A 8 0.49 10.55 -8.26
CA LYS A 8 -0.80 10.83 -7.62
C LYS A 8 -0.55 11.39 -6.22
N ALA A 9 -1.26 12.46 -5.87
CA ALA A 9 -1.14 13.15 -4.60
C ALA A 9 -1.31 12.16 -3.43
N VAL A 10 -0.38 12.23 -2.48
CA VAL A 10 -0.42 11.47 -1.23
C VAL A 10 -1.47 12.15 -0.35
N GLU A 11 -2.73 11.80 -0.55
CA GLU A 11 -3.73 12.02 0.50
C GLU A 11 -3.25 11.21 1.71
N VAL A 12 -2.78 11.91 2.74
CA VAL A 12 -2.30 11.31 3.97
C VAL A 12 -3.53 10.78 4.71
N LYS A 13 -3.94 9.57 4.34
CA LYS A 13 -4.95 8.82 5.07
C LYS A 13 -4.42 8.55 6.48
N THR A 14 -5.32 8.56 7.46
CA THR A 14 -4.99 8.18 8.83
C THR A 14 -4.43 6.75 8.84
N VAL A 15 -3.61 6.39 9.84
CA VAL A 15 -3.02 5.04 9.94
C VAL A 15 -4.09 3.95 9.89
N ALA A 16 -5.25 4.20 10.50
CA ALA A 16 -6.42 3.32 10.43
C ALA A 16 -6.92 3.13 8.99
N GLY A 17 -7.04 4.21 8.20
CA GLY A 17 -7.43 4.11 6.79
C GLY A 17 -6.42 3.32 5.94
N LEU A 18 -5.11 3.45 6.22
CA LEU A 18 -4.08 2.65 5.54
C LEU A 18 -4.17 1.16 5.88
N GLN A 19 -4.56 0.81 7.11
CA GLN A 19 -4.77 -0.58 7.52
C GLN A 19 -6.00 -1.18 6.84
N GLU A 20 -7.10 -0.43 6.74
CA GLU A 20 -8.29 -0.89 6.01
C GLU A 20 -8.00 -1.14 4.52
N GLU A 21 -7.21 -0.26 3.89
CA GLU A 21 -6.78 -0.43 2.49
C GLU A 21 -5.86 -1.62 2.30
N LEU A 22 -4.97 -1.86 3.27
CA LEU A 22 -4.11 -3.04 3.27
C LEU A 22 -4.95 -4.32 3.29
N VAL A 23 -5.96 -4.39 4.17
CA VAL A 23 -6.85 -5.57 4.25
C VAL A 23 -7.59 -5.79 2.94
N LYS A 24 -8.14 -4.73 2.33
CA LYS A 24 -8.82 -4.80 1.04
C LYS A 24 -7.90 -5.31 -0.08
N LEU A 25 -6.70 -4.73 -0.20
CA LEU A 25 -5.71 -5.13 -1.21
C LEU A 25 -5.24 -6.59 -1.03
N GLN A 26 -5.12 -7.06 0.21
CA GLN A 26 -4.77 -8.45 0.49
C GLN A 26 -5.88 -9.42 0.09
N ALA A 27 -7.14 -9.07 0.37
CA ALA A 27 -8.29 -9.88 -0.02
C ALA A 27 -8.37 -10.03 -1.56
N GLU A 28 -8.29 -8.91 -2.28
CA GLU A 28 -8.27 -8.89 -3.75
C GLU A 28 -7.09 -9.69 -4.32
N HIS A 29 -5.91 -9.61 -3.70
CA HIS A 29 -4.75 -10.35 -4.15
C HIS A 29 -4.91 -11.86 -3.97
N LEU A 30 -5.51 -12.31 -2.86
CA LEU A 30 -5.78 -13.73 -2.62
C LEU A 30 -6.81 -14.27 -3.60
N GLU A 31 -7.87 -13.51 -3.88
CA GLU A 31 -8.87 -13.86 -4.89
C GLU A 31 -8.24 -13.97 -6.27
N SER A 32 -7.48 -12.95 -6.69
CA SER A 32 -6.77 -12.95 -7.97
C SER A 32 -5.77 -14.12 -8.10
N GLN A 33 -5.10 -14.49 -7.00
CA GLN A 33 -4.23 -15.66 -6.98
C GLN A 33 -5.01 -16.98 -7.13
N ARG A 34 -6.18 -17.09 -6.48
CA ARG A 34 -7.04 -18.29 -6.58
C ARG A 34 -7.55 -18.45 -8.00
N SER A 35 -8.10 -17.40 -8.60
CA SER A 35 -8.55 -17.39 -10.00
C SER A 35 -7.43 -17.75 -10.98
N HIS A 36 -6.25 -17.14 -10.84
CA HIS A 36 -5.09 -17.47 -11.68
C HIS A 36 -4.65 -18.94 -11.52
N LYS A 37 -4.72 -19.50 -10.29
CA LYS A 37 -4.42 -20.92 -10.05
C LYS A 37 -5.48 -21.86 -10.60
N GLN A 38 -6.74 -21.43 -10.63
CA GLN A 38 -7.86 -22.18 -11.21
C GLN A 38 -7.82 -22.19 -12.75
N GLY A 39 -6.93 -21.41 -13.37
CA GLY A 39 -6.79 -21.34 -14.82
C GLY A 39 -7.79 -20.38 -15.47
N GLU A 40 -8.46 -19.53 -14.69
CA GLU A 40 -9.23 -18.42 -15.23
C GLU A 40 -8.29 -17.44 -15.94
N LEU A 41 -8.77 -16.79 -17.00
CA LEU A 41 -8.00 -15.82 -17.79
C LEU A 41 -7.78 -14.53 -16.99
N VAL A 42 -6.86 -14.58 -16.02
CA VAL A 42 -6.41 -13.45 -15.21
C VAL A 42 -5.08 -12.97 -15.75
N ASN A 43 -4.97 -11.68 -16.06
CA ASN A 43 -3.70 -11.10 -16.48
C ASN A 43 -2.67 -11.18 -15.33
N PRO A 44 -1.53 -11.88 -15.51
CA PRO A 44 -0.52 -12.06 -14.45
C PRO A 44 0.10 -10.73 -13.98
N HIS A 45 0.03 -9.67 -14.79
CA HIS A 45 0.50 -8.34 -14.40
C HIS A 45 -0.33 -7.77 -13.23
N VAL A 46 -1.61 -8.14 -13.09
CA VAL A 46 -2.48 -7.67 -12.00
C VAL A 46 -1.92 -8.11 -10.65
N LEU A 47 -1.47 -9.36 -10.54
CA LEU A 47 -0.83 -9.89 -9.32
C LEU A 47 0.41 -9.08 -8.94
N THR A 48 1.20 -8.66 -9.93
CA THR A 48 2.41 -7.87 -9.71
C THR A 48 2.08 -6.45 -9.23
N VAL A 49 1.01 -5.85 -9.77
CA VAL A 49 0.54 -4.52 -9.36
C VAL A 49 -0.01 -4.54 -7.94
N GLN A 50 -0.83 -5.54 -7.61
CA GLN A 50 -1.37 -5.73 -6.26
C GLN A 50 -0.25 -5.92 -5.22
N ARG A 51 0.76 -6.77 -5.51
CA ARG A 51 1.94 -6.93 -4.62
C ARG A 51 2.67 -5.62 -4.37
N LYS A 52 2.89 -4.82 -5.43
CA LYS A 52 3.51 -3.50 -5.31
C LYS A 52 2.63 -2.53 -4.52
N GLY A 53 1.31 -2.62 -4.67
CA GLY A 53 0.34 -1.90 -3.86
C GLY A 53 0.52 -2.19 -2.37
N ILE A 54 0.41 -3.47 -2.00
CA ILE A 54 0.58 -3.95 -0.61
C ILE A 54 1.90 -3.45 0.00
N ALA A 55 3.02 -3.62 -0.71
CA ALA A 55 4.34 -3.19 -0.23
C ALA A 55 4.42 -1.67 0.01
N ARG A 56 3.80 -0.86 -0.86
CA ARG A 56 3.75 0.59 -0.68
C ARG A 56 2.89 0.98 0.52
N THR A 57 1.75 0.31 0.73
CA THR A 57 0.88 0.57 1.88
C THR A 57 1.58 0.24 3.19
N HIS A 58 2.32 -0.88 3.26
CA HIS A 58 3.19 -1.18 4.41
C HIS A 58 4.23 -0.08 4.64
N GLY A 59 4.93 0.34 3.58
CA GLY A 59 5.92 1.43 3.68
C GLY A 59 5.30 2.75 4.18
N ALA A 60 4.09 3.09 3.73
CA ALA A 60 3.36 4.27 4.20
C ALA A 60 2.98 4.17 5.69
N ILE A 61 2.51 3.00 6.15
CA ILE A 61 2.22 2.76 7.58
C ILE A 61 3.48 2.91 8.41
N THR A 62 4.58 2.28 8.02
CA THR A 62 5.86 2.38 8.75
C THR A 62 6.38 3.82 8.77
N ALA A 63 6.28 4.54 7.65
CA ALA A 63 6.66 5.95 7.59
C ALA A 63 5.80 6.81 8.53
N ALA A 64 4.48 6.61 8.52
CA ALA A 64 3.56 7.31 9.42
C ALA A 64 3.91 7.05 10.90
N LEU A 65 4.13 5.77 11.28
CA LEU A 65 4.54 5.41 12.64
C LEU A 65 5.87 6.06 13.04
N LYS A 66 6.87 6.05 12.15
CA LYS A 66 8.17 6.70 12.41
C LYS A 66 8.05 8.22 12.56
N THR A 67 7.16 8.86 11.79
CA THR A 67 6.91 10.30 11.97
C THR A 67 6.28 10.59 13.33
N THR A 68 5.35 9.75 13.80
CA THR A 68 4.74 9.92 15.13
C THR A 68 5.72 9.72 16.27
N THR A 69 6.66 8.77 16.17
CA THR A 69 7.67 8.56 17.23
C THR A 69 8.64 9.74 17.35
N ASN A 70 9.05 10.33 16.23
CA ASN A 70 9.98 11.48 16.23
C ASN A 70 9.37 12.77 16.79
N LEU A 71 8.03 12.90 16.79
CA LEU A 71 7.33 14.03 17.40
C LEU A 71 7.34 13.93 18.93
N SER A 72 7.30 12.71 19.49
CA SER A 72 7.35 12.48 20.94
C SER A 72 8.73 12.79 21.53
N THR A 73 9.82 12.42 20.86
CA THR A 73 11.18 12.67 21.35
C THR A 73 11.59 14.14 21.31
N LYS A 74 10.95 14.96 20.46
CA LYS A 74 11.22 16.41 20.36
C LYS A 74 10.60 17.25 21.47
N VAL A 75 9.63 16.71 22.22
CA VAL A 75 8.95 17.43 23.31
C VAL A 75 9.75 17.35 24.62
N GLU A 76 10.62 16.36 24.77
CA GLU A 76 11.44 16.16 25.98
C GLU A 76 12.76 16.95 25.97
N GLU A 77 13.13 17.59 24.86
CA GLU A 77 14.39 18.38 24.73
C GLU A 77 14.21 19.90 24.93
N LYS A 78 13.09 20.36 25.52
CA LYS A 78 12.87 21.77 25.89
C LYS A 78 12.51 21.92 27.35
#